data_AF-A0A7Y3DRQ1-F1
#
_entry.id   AF-A0A7Y3DRQ1-F1
#
_cell.length_a   1.000
_cell.length_b   1.000
_cell.length_c   1.000
_cell.angle_alpha   90.00
_cell.angle_beta   90.00
_cell.angle_gamma   90.00
#
_symmetry.space_group_name_H-M   'P 1'
#
loop_
_entity.id
_entity.type
_entity.pdbx_description
1 polymer ?
#
loop_
_entity_poly.entity_id
_entity_poly.type
_entity_poly.pdbx_seq_one_letter_code
_entity_poly.pdbx_strand_id
1 'polypeptide(L)'
;MFDGQGIAHQRRCGLASHIGLLLNKPSIGCAKTKLSGRYKEPQTEKGGYSSLKAGNETIGAVVRTRNSVKPMFIFIGHRINLQDSIKIVLKCCHQYRLPETIRRADKLAREALS
;
A
#
# COMPACT_ATOMS: atom_id res chain seq x y z
N MET A 1 -8.85 -0.63 2.55
CA MET A 1 -7.59 -0.51 1.77
C MET A 1 -7.80 0.59 0.76
N PHE A 2 -6.85 1.51 0.60
CA PHE A 2 -7.03 2.74 -0.19
C PHE A 2 -5.95 2.84 -1.28
N ASP A 3 -6.33 3.27 -2.50
CA ASP A 3 -5.35 3.63 -3.56
C ASP A 3 -4.74 4.99 -3.20
N GLY A 4 -3.66 4.95 -2.42
CA GLY A 4 -3.09 6.13 -1.79
C GLY A 4 -2.19 5.79 -0.62
N GLN A 5 -1.68 6.82 0.03
CA GLN A 5 -0.71 6.67 1.12
C GLN A 5 -1.37 6.67 2.50
N GLY A 6 -0.61 6.18 3.47
CA GLY A 6 -0.89 6.35 4.91
C GLY A 6 0.14 7.26 5.55
N ILE A 7 0.90 6.74 6.52
CA ILE A 7 1.84 7.53 7.33
C ILE A 7 3.02 8.15 6.54
N ALA A 8 3.28 7.73 5.31
CA ALA A 8 4.37 8.25 4.47
C ALA A 8 4.10 9.62 3.83
N HIS A 9 2.99 10.27 4.16
CA HIS A 9 2.72 11.64 3.75
C HIS A 9 3.67 12.63 4.43
N GLN A 10 3.95 13.79 3.82
CA GLN A 10 4.84 14.83 4.40
C GLN A 10 4.41 15.25 5.82
N ARG A 11 3.10 15.21 6.10
CA ARG A 11 2.50 15.52 7.41
C ARG A 11 2.14 14.27 8.23
N ARG A 12 2.65 13.09 7.87
CA ARG A 12 2.34 11.79 8.49
C ARG A 12 0.87 11.36 8.50
N CYS A 13 0.03 12.03 7.73
CA CYS A 13 -1.39 11.73 7.60
C CYS A 13 -1.79 11.72 6.12
N GLY A 14 -1.63 10.58 5.46
CA GLY A 14 -2.15 10.34 4.11
C GLY A 14 -3.61 9.88 4.14
N LEU A 15 -4.23 9.74 2.95
CA LEU A 15 -5.64 9.34 2.80
C LEU A 15 -6.03 8.11 3.64
N ALA A 16 -5.21 7.06 3.62
CA ALA A 16 -5.50 5.84 4.37
C ALA A 16 -5.51 6.08 5.89
N SER A 17 -4.59 6.90 6.40
CA SER A 17 -4.53 7.27 7.83
C SER A 17 -5.71 8.14 8.22
N HIS A 18 -6.04 9.14 7.41
CA HIS A 18 -7.14 10.06 7.67
C HIS A 18 -8.49 9.33 7.71
N ILE A 19 -8.82 8.55 6.67
CA ILE A 19 -10.09 7.81 6.62
C ILE A 19 -10.12 6.69 7.67
N GLY A 20 -8.99 6.04 7.94
CA GLY A 20 -8.90 5.03 9.00
C GLY A 20 -9.24 5.59 10.38
N LEU A 21 -8.73 6.78 10.70
CA LEU A 21 -9.03 7.50 11.93
C LEU A 21 -10.51 7.88 12.00
N LEU A 22 -11.05 8.50 10.94
CA LEU A 22 -12.44 8.93 10.87
C LEU A 22 -13.43 7.77 11.06
N LEU A 23 -13.13 6.61 10.45
CA LEU A 23 -13.97 5.41 10.56
C LEU A 23 -13.67 4.56 11.79
N ASN A 24 -12.62 4.89 12.55
CA ASN A 24 -12.07 4.09 13.66
C ASN A 24 -11.89 2.60 13.29
N LYS A 25 -11.38 2.33 12.08
CA LYS A 25 -11.19 0.98 11.54
C LYS A 25 -9.77 0.78 11.01
N PRO A 26 -9.24 -0.45 11.04
CA PRO A 26 -7.95 -0.75 10.43
C PRO A 26 -7.91 -0.31 8.96
N SER A 27 -6.85 0.40 8.57
CA SER A 27 -6.68 0.90 7.21
C SER A 27 -5.25 0.73 6.71
N ILE A 28 -5.14 0.46 5.41
CA ILE A 28 -3.88 0.22 4.70
C ILE A 28 -3.87 1.12 3.47
N GLY A 29 -2.78 1.85 3.27
CA GLY A 29 -2.51 2.58 2.02
C GLY A 29 -1.72 1.71 1.05
N CYS A 30 -2.13 1.68 -0.21
CA CYS A 30 -1.41 1.02 -1.28
C CYS A 30 -1.25 1.99 -2.46
N ALA A 31 -0.01 2.24 -2.89
CA ALA A 31 0.26 3.13 -4.02
C ALA A 31 1.07 2.44 -5.12
N LYS A 32 0.84 2.87 -6.36
CA LYS A 32 1.54 2.38 -7.56
C LYS A 32 2.92 3.01 -7.74
N THR A 33 3.12 4.19 -7.16
CA THR A 33 4.32 5.03 -7.27
C THR A 33 4.78 5.50 -5.90
N LYS A 34 6.06 5.85 -5.82
CA LYS A 34 6.69 6.43 -4.63
C LYS A 34 6.43 7.94 -4.61
N LEU A 35 6.03 8.49 -3.47
CA LEU A 35 6.05 9.96 -3.26
C LEU A 35 7.38 10.42 -2.67
N SER A 36 7.90 9.72 -1.67
CA SER A 36 9.12 10.08 -0.93
C SER A 36 9.84 8.85 -0.40
N GLY A 37 11.04 9.04 0.14
CA GLY A 37 11.85 8.00 0.76
C GLY A 37 12.77 7.25 -0.21
N ARG A 38 13.60 6.38 0.38
CA ARG A 38 14.59 5.53 -0.29
C ARG A 38 14.28 4.07 0.01
N TYR A 39 14.51 3.20 -0.95
CA TYR A 39 14.33 1.75 -0.81
C TYR A 39 15.35 1.03 -1.69
N LYS A 40 15.65 -0.22 -1.36
CA LYS A 40 16.34 -1.15 -2.25
C LYS A 40 15.29 -1.97 -2.98
N GLU A 41 15.51 -2.27 -4.27
CA GLU A 41 14.57 -3.08 -5.02
C GLU A 41 14.34 -4.42 -4.31
N PRO A 42 13.08 -4.84 -4.05
CA PRO A 42 12.81 -6.10 -3.39
C PRO A 42 13.08 -7.29 -4.33
N GLN A 43 13.18 -8.48 -3.75
CA GLN A 43 13.22 -9.74 -4.49
C GLN A 43 12.15 -9.82 -5.58
N THR A 44 12.45 -10.56 -6.65
CA THR A 44 11.59 -10.62 -7.85
C THR A 44 10.37 -11.51 -7.63
N GLU A 45 10.42 -12.42 -6.66
CA GLU A 45 9.33 -13.33 -6.29
C GLU A 45 8.25 -12.61 -5.48
N LYS A 46 6.99 -13.02 -5.69
CA LYS A 46 5.84 -12.55 -4.92
C LYS A 46 6.09 -12.80 -3.43
N GLY A 47 5.87 -11.78 -2.62
CA GLY A 47 6.16 -11.79 -1.19
C GLY A 47 7.49 -11.15 -0.84
N GLY A 48 8.43 -11.03 -1.79
CA GLY A 48 9.64 -10.24 -1.62
C GLY A 48 9.30 -8.80 -1.24
N TYR A 49 9.95 -8.26 -0.21
CA TYR A 49 9.75 -6.88 0.19
C TYR A 49 11.01 -6.23 0.75
N SER A 50 11.04 -4.91 0.73
CA SER A 50 12.07 -4.09 1.36
C SER A 50 11.44 -2.93 2.13
N SER A 51 12.14 -2.41 3.13
CA SER A 51 11.69 -1.22 3.86
C SER A 51 11.79 0.02 2.97
N LEU A 52 10.74 0.84 2.98
CA LEU A 52 10.78 2.21 2.48
C LEU A 52 11.16 3.13 3.65
N LYS A 53 12.26 3.87 3.50
CA LYS A 53 12.82 4.69 4.58
C LYS A 53 12.86 6.18 4.26
N ALA A 54 12.56 7.02 5.25
CA ALA A 54 12.88 8.44 5.28
C ALA A 54 13.96 8.68 6.34
N GLY A 55 15.21 8.88 5.90
CA GLY A 55 16.36 8.83 6.81
C GLY A 55 16.47 7.44 7.45
N ASN A 56 16.47 7.39 8.79
CA ASN A 56 16.53 6.14 9.55
C ASN A 56 15.15 5.52 9.83
N GLU A 57 14.07 6.24 9.58
CA GLU A 57 12.72 5.81 9.91
C GLU A 57 12.10 4.96 8.79
N THR A 58 11.45 3.85 9.16
CA THR A 58 10.68 3.03 8.22
C THR A 58 9.27 3.60 8.08
N ILE A 59 8.96 4.14 6.91
CA ILE A 59 7.68 4.80 6.61
C ILE A 59 6.71 3.91 5.83
N GLY A 60 7.15 2.73 5.41
CA GLY A 60 6.34 1.77 4.66
C GLY A 60 7.19 0.61 4.14
N ALA A 61 6.62 -0.16 3.21
CA ALA A 61 7.30 -1.25 2.53
C ALA A 61 7.10 -1.19 1.02
N VAL A 62 8.10 -1.64 0.28
CA VAL A 62 8.03 -1.85 -1.17
C VAL A 62 7.88 -3.36 -1.38
N VAL A 63 6.73 -3.78 -1.87
CA VAL A 63 6.29 -5.19 -1.85
C VAL A 63 6.08 -5.69 -3.26
N ARG A 64 6.72 -6.81 -3.58
CA ARG A 64 6.47 -7.57 -4.81
C ARG A 64 5.16 -8.34 -4.66
N THR A 65 4.07 -7.79 -5.22
CA THR A 65 2.74 -8.43 -5.16
C THR A 65 2.53 -9.48 -6.25
N ARG A 66 3.38 -9.47 -7.29
CA ARG A 66 3.39 -10.42 -8.40
C ARG A 66 4.82 -10.61 -8.90
N ASN A 67 5.18 -11.85 -9.26
CA ASN A 67 6.52 -12.20 -9.73
C ASN A 67 6.96 -11.31 -10.89
N SER A 68 8.18 -10.77 -10.82
CA SER A 68 8.84 -10.01 -11.89
C SER A 68 8.08 -8.77 -12.40
N VAL A 69 7.09 -8.28 -11.65
CA VAL A 69 6.32 -7.06 -11.97
C VAL A 69 6.71 -5.95 -11.01
N LYS A 70 6.66 -4.68 -11.45
CA LYS A 70 6.91 -3.50 -10.60
C LYS A 70 6.23 -3.63 -9.22
N PRO A 71 6.93 -3.35 -8.11
CA PRO A 71 6.38 -3.56 -6.78
C PRO A 71 5.31 -2.50 -6.44
N MET A 72 4.58 -2.75 -5.36
CA MET A 72 3.60 -1.82 -4.78
C MET A 72 4.18 -1.19 -3.51
N PHE A 73 3.79 0.06 -3.22
CA PHE A 73 4.17 0.75 -1.99
C PHE A 73 3.07 0.61 -0.95
N ILE A 74 3.38 0.00 0.19
CA ILE A 74 2.43 -0.35 1.25
C ILE A 74 2.72 0.48 2.49
N PHE A 75 1.68 1.08 3.04
CA PHE A 75 1.75 2.02 4.15
C PHE A 75 0.77 1.64 5.24
N ILE A 76 1.19 1.83 6.49
CA ILE A 76 0.28 1.83 7.63
C ILE A 76 -0.70 2.99 7.48
N GLY A 77 -2.00 2.71 7.55
CA GLY A 77 -3.03 3.72 7.68
C GLY A 77 -3.37 3.98 9.14
N HIS A 78 -4.18 3.11 9.75
CA HIS A 78 -4.70 3.21 11.11
C HIS A 78 -4.87 1.82 11.73
N ARG A 79 -4.62 1.67 13.05
CA ARG A 79 -4.83 0.45 13.86
C ARG A 79 -4.34 -0.86 13.21
N ILE A 80 -3.22 -0.81 12.51
CA ILE A 80 -2.55 -1.97 11.92
C ILE A 80 -1.04 -1.73 11.87
N ASN A 81 -0.24 -2.79 12.02
CA ASN A 81 1.20 -2.70 11.85
C ASN A 81 1.61 -2.97 10.38
N LEU A 82 2.87 -2.67 10.04
CA LEU A 82 3.37 -2.81 8.67
C LEU A 82 3.39 -4.27 8.19
N GLN A 83 3.79 -5.20 9.06
CA GLN A 83 3.89 -6.62 8.70
C GLN A 83 2.54 -7.22 8.33
N ASP A 84 1.50 -6.95 9.13
CA ASP A 84 0.15 -7.43 8.84
C ASP A 84 -0.46 -6.72 7.65
N SER A 85 -0.12 -5.44 7.43
CA SER A 85 -0.48 -4.73 6.21
C SER A 85 0.06 -5.44 4.96
N ILE A 86 1.34 -5.85 4.96
CA ILE A 86 1.96 -6.59 3.84
C ILE A 86 1.25 -7.93 3.63
N LYS A 87 1.02 -8.70 4.69
CA LYS A 87 0.34 -10.01 4.61
C LYS A 87 -1.06 -9.89 4.00
N ILE A 88 -1.85 -8.93 4.47
CA ILE A 88 -3.22 -8.72 3.97
C ILE A 88 -3.18 -8.32 2.49
N VAL A 89 -2.30 -7.39 2.11
CA VAL A 89 -2.14 -6.97 0.71
C VAL A 89 -1.79 -8.15 -0.19
N LEU A 90 -0.82 -8.99 0.20
CA LEU A 90 -0.41 -10.16 -0.57
C LEU A 90 -1.53 -11.19 -0.73
N LYS A 91 -2.36 -11.37 0.31
CA LYS A 91 -3.57 -12.21 0.27
C LYS A 91 -4.64 -11.63 -0.66
N CYS A 92 -4.68 -10.32 -0.87
CA CYS A 92 -5.61 -9.68 -1.80
C CYS A 92 -5.09 -9.59 -3.25
N CYS A 93 -3.88 -10.06 -3.54
CA CYS A 93 -3.27 -10.00 -4.88
C CYS A 93 -3.10 -11.42 -5.47
N HIS A 94 -4.12 -11.97 -6.12
CA HIS A 94 -4.03 -13.30 -6.73
C HIS A 94 -3.51 -13.25 -8.18
N GLN A 95 -4.25 -12.60 -9.06
CA GLN A 95 -3.96 -12.57 -10.50
C GLN A 95 -3.28 -11.26 -10.94
N TYR A 96 -3.48 -10.17 -10.20
CA TYR A 96 -3.06 -8.82 -10.60
C TYR A 96 -2.03 -8.23 -9.64
N ARG A 97 -1.26 -7.26 -10.13
CA ARG A 97 -0.35 -6.44 -9.32
C ARG A 97 -1.09 -5.68 -8.22
N LEU A 98 -2.27 -5.14 -8.56
CA LEU A 98 -3.12 -4.38 -7.66
C LEU A 98 -3.99 -5.32 -6.82
N PRO A 99 -4.19 -5.03 -5.52
CA PRO A 99 -5.15 -5.75 -4.69
C PRO A 99 -6.54 -5.74 -5.31
N GLU A 100 -7.24 -6.87 -5.26
CA GLU A 100 -8.59 -6.99 -5.81
C GLU A 100 -9.56 -5.96 -5.23
N THR A 101 -9.40 -5.59 -3.96
CA THR A 101 -10.22 -4.56 -3.30
C THR A 101 -10.11 -3.21 -4.01
N ILE A 102 -8.89 -2.79 -4.37
CA ILE A 102 -8.65 -1.52 -5.06
C ILE A 102 -9.08 -1.62 -6.52
N ARG A 103 -8.75 -2.74 -7.17
CA ARG A 103 -9.08 -2.95 -8.59
C ARG A 103 -10.59 -2.95 -8.82
N ARG A 104 -11.36 -3.60 -7.95
CA ARG A 104 -12.85 -3.62 -8.03
C ARG A 104 -13.43 -2.23 -7.75
N ALA A 105 -12.90 -1.51 -6.75
CA ALA A 105 -13.35 -0.15 -6.44
C ALA A 105 -13.10 0.83 -7.59
N ASP A 106 -11.91 0.82 -8.21
CA ASP A 106 -11.61 1.67 -9.38
C ASP A 106 -12.51 1.34 -10.58
N LYS A 107 -12.77 0.06 -10.83
CA LYS A 107 -13.72 -0.36 -11.88
C LYS A 107 -15.12 0.21 -11.64
N LEU A 108 -15.69 -0.02 -10.46
CA LEU A 108 -17.03 0.46 -10.10
C LEU A 108 -17.12 1.99 -10.16
N ALA A 109 -16.08 2.70 -9.70
CA ALA A 109 -16.05 4.16 -9.76
C ALA A 109 -16.05 4.68 -11.21
N ARG A 110 -15.36 4.00 -12.13
CA ARG A 110 -15.38 4.36 -13.57
C ARG A 110 -16.75 4.09 -14.21
N GLU A 111 -17.38 2.96 -13.89
CA GLU A 111 -18.71 2.60 -14.38
C GLU A 111 -19.81 3.56 -13.88
N ALA A 112 -19.65 4.14 -12.69
CA ALA A 112 -20.60 5.12 -12.16
C ALA A 112 -20.45 6.53 -12.76
N LEU A 113 -19.35 6.80 -13.47
CA LEU A 113 -19.03 8.08 -14.10
C LEU A 113 -19.25 8.07 -15.62
N SER A 114 -19.60 6.91 -16.19
CA SER A 114 -19.98 6.72 -17.59
C SER A 114 -21.49 6.76 -17.76
#